data_AF-A0A9P7DJD7-F1
#
_entry.id   AF-A0A9P7DJD7-F1
#
_cell.length_a   1.000
_cell.length_b   1.000
_cell.length_c   1.000
_cell.angle_alpha   90.00
_cell.angle_beta   90.00
_cell.angle_gamma   90.00
#
_symmetry.space_group_name_H-M   'P 1'
#
loop_
_entity.id
_entity.type
_entity.pdbx_description
1 polymer ?
#
loop_
_entity_poly.entity_id
_entity_poly.type
_entity_poly.pdbx_seq_one_letter_code
_entity_poly.pdbx_strand_id
1 'polypeptide(L)'
;MPPDLELLLSRLKTDESRGWFVRFGQRALQTCAPCTSAADYALFVFAGILLAYVRTAAVLLLLTSSQNRRDRWRVYVLGVLICAALAECYVLASFSAAPLPKDGTRVFMWHDNIQFTRQVLFLLLPILTQFLPEVQHQGPPSMSLAPALAHLERSIPRAHLLKYTRAAVMRNPELRERAVRWWARKKREGDAGRAGEAVQRAALKMGLGFADAGGAEEGKLRMSARLAIESLKGLFVTPVGP
;
A
#
# COMPACT_ATOMS: atom_id res chain seq x y z
N MET A 1 56.41 -5.25 -2.80
CA MET A 1 55.14 -4.51 -3.00
C MET A 1 54.01 -5.54 -3.02
N PRO A 2 52.75 -5.21 -2.68
CA PRO A 2 51.66 -6.16 -2.89
C PRO A 2 51.48 -6.40 -4.40
N PRO A 3 51.33 -7.67 -4.84
CA PRO A 3 51.31 -8.03 -6.26
C PRO A 3 50.18 -7.34 -7.04
N ASP A 4 49.05 -7.06 -6.38
CA ASP A 4 47.90 -6.37 -6.96
C ASP A 4 48.22 -4.91 -7.37
N LEU A 5 49.18 -4.28 -6.70
CA LEU A 5 49.59 -2.90 -6.98
C LEU A 5 50.51 -2.84 -8.20
N GLU A 6 51.39 -3.82 -8.35
CA GLU A 6 52.28 -3.96 -9.52
C GLU A 6 51.46 -4.27 -10.78
N LEU A 7 50.43 -5.11 -10.66
CA LEU A 7 49.47 -5.36 -11.72
C LEU A 7 48.70 -4.09 -12.14
N LEU A 8 48.28 -3.28 -11.16
CA LEU A 8 47.60 -2.02 -11.45
C LEU A 8 48.53 -1.00 -12.12
N LEU A 9 49.76 -0.84 -11.63
CA LEU A 9 50.74 0.10 -12.20
C LEU A 9 51.14 -0.30 -13.62
N SER A 10 51.34 -1.60 -13.87
CA SER A 10 51.66 -2.11 -15.20
C SER A 10 50.50 -1.89 -16.18
N ARG A 11 49.26 -2.07 -15.74
CA ARG A 11 48.07 -1.77 -16.54
C ARG A 11 47.93 -0.28 -16.83
N LEU A 12 48.00 0.58 -15.81
CA LEU A 12 47.85 2.05 -15.94
C LEU A 12 48.89 2.71 -16.86
N LYS A 13 49.96 2.01 -17.24
CA LYS A 13 50.96 2.50 -18.19
C LYS A 13 50.39 2.68 -19.61
N THR A 14 49.31 1.98 -19.97
CA THR A 14 48.65 2.13 -21.27
C THR A 14 47.53 3.17 -21.22
N ASP A 15 47.42 4.04 -22.22
CA ASP A 15 46.39 5.09 -22.21
C ASP A 15 44.96 4.53 -22.27
N GLU A 16 44.76 3.37 -22.90
CA GLU A 16 43.47 2.68 -22.92
C GLU A 16 43.02 2.22 -21.53
N SER A 17 43.92 1.71 -20.70
CA SER A 17 43.59 1.23 -19.36
C SER A 17 43.23 2.38 -18.41
N ARG A 18 43.80 3.57 -18.63
CA ARG A 18 43.43 4.79 -17.89
C ARG A 18 41.99 5.17 -18.20
N GLY A 19 41.54 4.99 -19.44
CA GLY A 19 40.13 5.11 -19.83
C GLY A 19 39.24 4.10 -19.09
N TRP A 20 39.66 2.84 -18.99
CA TRP A 20 38.93 1.81 -18.25
C TRP A 20 38.88 2.08 -16.74
N PHE A 21 39.95 2.65 -16.17
CA PHE A 21 40.01 3.01 -14.75
C PHE A 21 38.96 4.05 -14.36
N VAL A 22 38.77 5.09 -15.19
CA VAL A 22 37.75 6.11 -14.93
C VAL A 22 36.33 5.55 -14.99
N ARG A 23 36.09 4.53 -15.84
CA ARG A 23 34.77 3.93 -16.06
C ARG A 23 34.40 2.87 -15.02
N PHE A 24 35.31 1.94 -14.74
CA PHE A 24 35.03 0.76 -13.92
C PHE A 24 35.65 0.83 -12.51
N GLY A 25 36.46 1.86 -12.25
CA GLY A 25 37.13 2.06 -10.97
C GLY A 25 38.31 1.13 -10.75
N GLN A 26 38.98 1.36 -9.62
CA GLN A 26 40.20 0.65 -9.23
C GLN A 26 39.99 -0.86 -9.03
N ARG A 27 38.88 -1.23 -8.39
CA ARG A 27 38.65 -2.62 -7.96
C ARG A 27 38.63 -3.59 -9.13
N ALA A 28 37.93 -3.25 -10.22
CA ALA A 28 37.82 -4.10 -11.40
C ALA A 28 39.19 -4.38 -12.04
N LEU A 29 40.07 -3.37 -12.08
CA LEU A 29 41.42 -3.48 -12.62
C LEU A 29 42.38 -4.29 -11.75
N GLN A 30 42.19 -4.27 -10.43
CA GLN A 30 43.01 -5.04 -9.48
C GLN A 30 42.59 -6.51 -9.44
N THR A 31 41.28 -6.79 -9.43
CA THR A 31 40.79 -8.15 -9.14
C THR A 31 40.55 -9.00 -10.38
N CYS A 32 40.34 -8.40 -11.56
CA CYS A 32 40.11 -9.17 -12.76
C CYS A 32 41.42 -9.48 -13.50
N ALA A 33 42.01 -10.63 -13.24
CA ALA A 33 43.16 -11.13 -13.99
C ALA A 33 42.87 -11.37 -15.50
N PRO A 34 41.75 -12.02 -15.90
CA PRO A 34 41.51 -12.37 -17.32
C PRO A 34 40.88 -11.26 -18.17
N CYS A 35 40.52 -10.10 -17.60
CA CYS A 35 39.82 -9.05 -18.35
C CYS A 35 40.77 -8.33 -19.31
N THR A 36 40.47 -8.40 -20.61
CA THR A 36 41.24 -7.71 -21.66
C THR A 36 40.38 -6.70 -22.44
N SER A 37 39.09 -6.98 -22.57
CA SER A 37 38.13 -6.12 -23.28
C SER A 37 37.23 -5.35 -22.31
N ALA A 38 36.64 -4.26 -22.81
CA ALA A 38 35.63 -3.48 -22.06
C ALA A 38 34.44 -4.34 -21.58
N ALA A 39 34.05 -5.32 -22.40
CA ALA A 39 32.95 -6.22 -22.11
C ALA A 39 33.27 -7.14 -20.92
N ASP A 40 34.51 -7.64 -20.84
CA ASP A 40 34.95 -8.49 -19.72
C ASP A 40 34.86 -7.73 -18.39
N TYR A 41 35.34 -6.47 -18.37
CA TYR A 41 35.23 -5.61 -17.20
C TYR A 41 33.78 -5.30 -16.85
N ALA A 42 32.92 -5.03 -17.85
CA ALA A 42 31.50 -4.78 -17.62
C ALA A 42 30.80 -6.00 -17.01
N LEU A 43 31.05 -7.21 -17.53
CA LEU A 43 30.49 -8.46 -16.99
C LEU A 43 30.97 -8.74 -15.56
N PHE A 44 32.25 -8.51 -15.28
CA PHE A 44 32.81 -8.67 -13.95
C PHE A 44 32.14 -7.73 -12.93
N VAL A 45 32.01 -6.44 -13.28
CA VAL A 45 31.35 -5.44 -12.43
C VAL A 45 29.86 -5.75 -12.27
N PHE A 46 29.18 -6.18 -13.34
CA PHE A 46 27.78 -6.54 -13.33
C PHE A 46 27.48 -7.69 -12.37
N ALA A 47 28.29 -8.76 -12.39
CA ALA A 47 28.14 -9.87 -11.44
C ALA A 47 28.28 -9.41 -9.99
N GLY A 48 29.22 -8.49 -9.71
CA GLY A 48 29.38 -7.89 -8.39
C GLY A 48 28.17 -7.04 -7.96
N ILE A 49 27.58 -6.27 -8.88
CA ILE A 49 26.36 -5.49 -8.64
C ILE A 49 25.21 -6.43 -8.29
N LEU A 50 24.93 -7.43 -9.12
CA LEU A 50 23.84 -8.39 -8.90
C LEU A 50 23.97 -9.10 -7.55
N LEU A 51 25.16 -9.57 -7.21
CA LEU A 51 25.39 -10.26 -5.93
C LEU A 51 25.10 -9.34 -4.73
N ALA A 52 25.46 -8.06 -4.82
CA ALA A 52 25.17 -7.08 -3.79
C ALA A 52 23.64 -6.87 -3.64
N TYR A 53 22.92 -6.74 -4.75
CA TYR A 53 21.46 -6.62 -4.74
C TYR A 53 20.77 -7.86 -4.17
N VAL A 54 21.21 -9.07 -4.54
CA VAL A 54 20.68 -10.33 -3.99
C VAL A 54 20.92 -10.43 -2.49
N ARG A 55 22.11 -10.06 -2.01
CA ARG A 55 22.41 -10.04 -0.57
C ARG A 55 21.49 -9.08 0.19
N THR A 56 21.29 -7.86 -0.34
CA THR A 56 20.41 -6.88 0.29
C THR A 56 18.94 -7.34 0.25
N ALA A 57 18.50 -7.95 -0.86
CA ALA A 57 17.18 -8.54 -0.99
C ALA A 57 16.93 -9.62 0.09
N ALA A 58 17.91 -10.50 0.31
CA ALA A 58 17.82 -11.55 1.33
C ALA A 58 17.69 -10.97 2.74
N VAL A 59 18.48 -9.93 3.08
CA VAL A 59 18.39 -9.25 4.38
C VAL A 59 17.02 -8.57 4.55
N LEU A 60 16.53 -7.87 3.53
CA LEU A 60 15.21 -7.23 3.57
C LEU A 60 14.09 -8.25 3.67
N LEU A 61 14.20 -9.37 2.96
CA LEU A 61 13.23 -10.45 3.04
C LEU A 61 13.21 -11.05 4.44
N LEU A 62 14.37 -11.26 5.06
CA LEU A 62 14.47 -11.77 6.43
C LEU A 62 13.91 -10.77 7.47
N LEU A 63 14.22 -9.48 7.31
CA LEU A 63 13.70 -8.41 8.16
C LEU A 63 12.18 -8.25 8.04
N THR A 64 11.64 -8.51 6.85
CA THR A 64 10.20 -8.45 6.61
C THR A 64 9.49 -9.78 6.85
N SER A 65 10.19 -10.93 6.88
CA SER A 65 9.65 -12.28 7.12
C SER A 65 9.36 -12.56 8.58
N SER A 66 10.11 -11.93 9.48
CA SER A 66 9.97 -12.11 10.92
C SER A 66 8.67 -11.45 11.40
N GLN A 67 7.58 -12.22 11.42
CA GLN A 67 6.42 -12.08 12.31
C GLN A 67 5.52 -10.83 12.14
N ASN A 68 5.94 -9.84 11.37
CA ASN A 68 5.21 -8.58 11.15
C ASN A 68 4.25 -8.67 9.96
N ARG A 69 3.03 -8.15 10.09
CA ARG A 69 1.98 -8.15 9.05
C ARG A 69 2.27 -7.17 7.90
N ARG A 70 3.54 -6.99 7.54
CA ARG A 70 4.05 -6.06 6.51
C ARG A 70 4.22 -6.73 5.14
N ASP A 71 3.43 -7.74 4.82
CA ASP A 71 3.58 -8.53 3.59
C ASP A 71 3.45 -7.68 2.32
N ARG A 72 2.55 -6.69 2.33
CA ARG A 72 2.36 -5.77 1.21
C ARG A 72 3.59 -4.88 0.95
N TRP A 73 4.33 -4.51 2.00
CA TRP A 73 5.55 -3.73 1.86
C TRP A 73 6.68 -4.53 1.22
N ARG A 74 6.68 -5.87 1.33
CA ARG A 74 7.69 -6.72 0.68
C ARG A 74 7.69 -6.54 -0.82
N VAL A 75 6.50 -6.54 -1.45
CA VAL A 75 6.35 -6.36 -2.90
C VAL A 75 6.88 -4.99 -3.33
N TYR A 76 6.57 -3.93 -2.59
CA TYR A 76 7.06 -2.58 -2.92
C TYR A 76 8.57 -2.45 -2.74
N VAL A 77 9.10 -2.94 -1.62
CA VAL A 77 10.54 -2.89 -1.30
C VAL A 77 11.34 -3.70 -2.32
N LEU A 78 10.88 -4.91 -2.66
CA LEU A 78 11.51 -5.74 -3.68
C LEU A 78 11.39 -5.10 -5.06
N GLY A 79 10.23 -4.49 -5.37
CA GLY A 79 10.02 -3.75 -6.62
C GLY A 79 10.99 -2.58 -6.77
N VAL A 80 11.15 -1.76 -5.73
CA VAL A 80 12.13 -0.65 -5.70
C VAL A 80 13.55 -1.18 -5.91
N LEU A 81 13.90 -2.29 -5.25
CA LEU A 81 15.22 -2.90 -5.35
C LEU A 81 15.51 -3.43 -6.77
N ILE A 82 14.53 -4.09 -7.41
CA ILE A 82 14.62 -4.55 -8.80
C ILE A 82 14.74 -3.36 -9.76
N CYS A 83 13.92 -2.32 -9.59
CA CYS A 83 14.00 -1.11 -10.40
C CYS A 83 15.37 -0.42 -10.27
N ALA A 84 15.93 -0.34 -9.06
CA ALA A 84 17.24 0.23 -8.83
C ALA A 84 18.36 -0.61 -9.49
N ALA A 85 18.28 -1.95 -9.40
CA ALA A 85 19.20 -2.84 -10.07
C ALA A 85 19.16 -2.67 -11.59
N LEU A 86 17.97 -2.63 -12.19
CA LEU A 86 17.79 -2.41 -13.63
C LEU A 86 18.31 -1.03 -14.06
N ALA A 87 18.04 0.01 -13.27
CA ALA A 87 18.54 1.35 -13.53
C ALA A 87 20.08 1.39 -13.51
N GLU A 88 20.72 0.79 -12.52
CA GLU A 88 22.19 0.70 -12.47
C GLU A 88 22.76 -0.07 -13.66
N CYS A 89 22.14 -1.19 -14.03
CA CYS A 89 22.58 -2.00 -15.18
C CYS A 89 22.45 -1.22 -16.49
N TYR A 90 21.34 -0.49 -16.66
CA TYR A 90 21.11 0.38 -17.82
C TYR A 90 22.15 1.51 -17.91
N VAL A 91 22.44 2.15 -16.77
CA VAL A 91 23.44 3.21 -16.67
C VAL A 91 24.84 2.67 -16.99
N LEU A 92 25.21 1.50 -16.45
CA LEU A 92 26.49 0.84 -16.75
C LEU A 92 26.62 0.52 -18.26
N ALA A 93 25.56 -0.01 -18.87
CA ALA A 93 25.53 -0.31 -20.30
C ALA A 93 25.59 0.96 -21.17
N SER A 94 24.97 2.06 -20.72
CA SER A 94 24.99 3.33 -21.45
C SER A 94 26.38 3.96 -21.45
N PHE A 95 27.11 3.89 -20.33
CA PHE A 95 28.46 4.46 -20.22
C PHE A 95 29.56 3.60 -20.80
N SER A 96 29.38 2.29 -20.90
CA SER A 96 30.36 1.43 -21.59
C SER A 96 30.43 1.77 -23.09
N ALA A 97 29.32 2.20 -23.69
CA ALA A 97 29.22 2.59 -25.10
C ALA A 97 29.56 4.06 -25.38
N ALA A 98 29.43 4.97 -24.41
CA ALA A 98 29.64 6.41 -24.63
C ALA A 98 31.13 6.76 -24.80
N PRO A 99 31.56 7.57 -25.79
CA PRO A 99 32.95 8.00 -25.95
C PRO A 99 33.39 8.92 -24.81
N LEU A 100 34.67 8.85 -24.40
CA LEU A 100 35.18 9.75 -23.36
C LEU A 100 35.30 11.18 -23.91
N PRO A 101 34.80 12.21 -23.20
CA PRO A 101 35.01 13.60 -23.58
C PRO A 101 36.50 13.94 -23.51
N LYS A 102 37.05 14.50 -24.60
CA LYS A 102 38.48 14.84 -24.72
C LYS A 102 38.90 16.06 -23.89
N ASP A 103 37.93 16.88 -23.47
CA ASP A 103 38.21 18.21 -22.94
C ASP A 103 38.62 18.28 -21.47
N GLY A 104 38.74 17.14 -20.76
CA GLY A 104 39.36 17.03 -19.42
C GLY A 104 38.73 17.87 -18.29
N THR A 105 37.75 18.72 -18.58
CA THR A 105 37.32 19.83 -17.72
C THR A 105 36.11 19.52 -16.86
N ARG A 106 35.68 18.25 -16.79
CA ARG A 106 34.69 17.74 -15.82
C ARG A 106 34.70 16.20 -15.83
N VAL A 107 35.73 15.59 -15.25
CA VAL A 107 35.80 14.13 -15.12
C VAL A 107 34.81 13.69 -14.04
N PHE A 108 33.61 13.32 -14.47
CA PHE A 108 32.59 12.79 -13.58
C PHE A 108 32.91 11.31 -13.29
N MET A 109 33.32 11.01 -12.06
CA MET A 109 33.63 9.64 -11.62
C MET A 109 32.33 8.85 -11.41
N TRP A 110 31.72 8.40 -12.50
CA TRP A 110 30.44 7.68 -12.51
C TRP A 110 30.45 6.45 -11.60
N HIS A 111 31.54 5.69 -11.63
CA HIS A 111 31.70 4.51 -10.77
C HIS A 111 31.49 4.85 -9.29
N ASP A 112 32.17 5.89 -8.80
CA ASP A 112 32.15 6.26 -7.39
C ASP A 112 30.79 6.82 -6.99
N ASN A 113 30.16 7.62 -7.85
CA ASN A 113 28.83 8.14 -7.58
C ASN A 113 27.76 7.04 -7.57
N ILE A 114 27.83 6.07 -8.49
CA ILE A 114 26.92 4.91 -8.51
C ILE A 114 27.15 4.06 -7.26
N GLN A 115 28.40 3.80 -6.89
CA GLN A 115 28.72 3.04 -5.70
C GLN A 115 28.25 3.74 -4.42
N PHE A 116 28.42 5.05 -4.32
CA PHE A 116 27.91 5.85 -3.21
C PHE A 116 26.38 5.79 -3.14
N THR A 117 25.70 6.05 -4.25
CA THR A 117 24.22 6.02 -4.34
C THR A 117 23.66 4.68 -3.90
N ARG A 118 24.29 3.58 -4.35
CA ARG A 118 23.92 2.21 -3.96
C ARG A 118 24.11 1.94 -2.48
N GLN A 119 25.24 2.36 -1.90
CA GLN A 119 25.48 2.21 -0.46
C GLN A 119 24.45 3.00 0.36
N VAL A 120 24.14 4.22 -0.06
CA VAL A 120 23.09 5.06 0.55
C VAL A 120 21.73 4.37 0.42
N LEU A 121 21.39 3.83 -0.75
CA LEU A 121 20.14 3.09 -0.96
C LEU A 121 20.05 1.88 -0.03
N PHE A 122 21.10 1.06 0.06
CA PHE A 122 21.13 -0.13 0.90
C PHE A 122 21.08 0.20 2.39
N LEU A 123 21.58 1.36 2.80
CA LEU A 123 21.49 1.85 4.17
C LEU A 123 20.10 2.40 4.50
N LEU A 124 19.50 3.19 3.60
CA LEU A 124 18.22 3.86 3.83
C LEU A 124 17.03 2.90 3.73
N LEU A 125 17.06 1.93 2.82
CA LEU A 125 15.94 0.99 2.64
C LEU A 125 15.51 0.26 3.93
N PRO A 126 16.42 -0.38 4.69
CA PRO A 126 16.01 -1.06 5.93
C PRO A 126 15.53 -0.08 6.99
N ILE A 127 16.06 1.15 7.04
CA ILE A 127 15.63 2.18 8.00
C ILE A 127 14.19 2.61 7.68
N LEU A 128 13.92 2.95 6.42
CA LEU A 128 12.59 3.35 5.98
C LEU A 128 11.56 2.24 6.21
N THR A 129 11.90 0.98 5.91
CA THR A 129 10.96 -0.13 6.12
C THR A 129 10.56 -0.32 7.57
N GLN A 130 11.38 0.09 8.54
CA GLN A 130 11.03 0.06 9.96
C GLN A 130 10.05 1.17 10.36
N PHE A 131 10.22 2.39 9.81
CA PHE A 131 9.34 3.54 10.08
C PHE A 131 7.97 3.46 9.42
N LEU A 132 7.77 2.56 8.46
CA LEU A 132 6.50 2.41 7.77
C LEU A 132 5.42 1.77 8.68
N PRO A 133 4.20 2.34 8.72
CA PRO A 133 3.13 1.83 9.57
C PRO A 133 2.69 0.43 9.12
N GLU A 134 2.34 -0.39 10.10
CA GLU A 134 1.79 -1.72 9.85
C GLU A 134 0.39 -1.56 9.22
N VAL A 135 0.27 -1.96 7.96
CA VAL A 135 -1.03 -2.00 7.28
C VAL A 135 -1.79 -3.18 7.86
N GLN A 136 -2.87 -2.91 8.60
CA GLN A 136 -3.77 -3.96 9.06
C GLN A 136 -4.34 -4.69 7.85
N HIS A 137 -3.82 -5.90 7.58
CA HIS A 137 -4.50 -6.81 6.67
C HIS A 137 -5.85 -7.15 7.30
N GLN A 138 -6.92 -6.90 6.55
CA GLN A 138 -8.20 -7.54 6.82
C GLN A 138 -7.93 -9.04 6.73
N GLY A 139 -7.84 -9.69 7.89
CA GLY A 139 -7.73 -11.14 7.96
C GLY A 139 -8.92 -11.80 7.24
N PRO A 140 -8.89 -13.14 7.09
CA PRO A 140 -10.02 -13.84 6.52
C PRO A 140 -11.33 -13.40 7.22
N PRO A 141 -12.44 -13.27 6.50
CA PRO A 141 -13.70 -12.77 7.06
C PRO A 141 -14.21 -13.62 8.23
N SER A 142 -13.70 -14.84 8.40
CA SER A 142 -13.93 -15.67 9.58
C SER A 142 -13.39 -15.05 10.88
N MET A 143 -12.29 -14.30 10.83
CA MET A 143 -11.73 -13.63 12.01
C MET A 143 -12.53 -12.40 12.45
N SER A 144 -13.22 -11.72 11.53
CA SER A 144 -14.15 -10.63 11.89
C SER A 144 -15.51 -11.16 12.32
N LEU A 145 -15.82 -12.43 12.02
CA LEU A 145 -17.07 -13.08 12.36
C LEU A 145 -17.22 -13.29 13.87
N ALA A 146 -16.17 -13.69 14.58
CA ALA A 146 -16.21 -13.87 16.04
C ALA A 146 -16.54 -12.56 16.82
N PRO A 147 -15.86 -11.42 16.59
CA PRO A 147 -16.23 -10.17 17.24
C PRO A 147 -17.60 -9.66 16.75
N ALA A 148 -17.96 -9.85 15.48
CA ALA A 148 -19.28 -9.48 14.97
C ALA A 148 -20.41 -10.28 15.64
N LEU A 149 -20.22 -11.59 15.82
CA LEU A 149 -21.13 -12.47 16.57
C LEU A 149 -21.24 -12.03 18.02
N ALA A 150 -20.12 -11.78 18.70
CA ALA A 150 -20.14 -11.27 20.07
C ALA A 150 -20.87 -9.91 20.18
N HIS A 151 -20.77 -9.05 19.16
CA HIS A 151 -21.54 -7.81 19.10
C HIS A 151 -23.03 -8.04 18.87
N LEU A 152 -23.39 -8.98 17.98
CA LEU A 152 -24.78 -9.36 17.72
C LEU A 152 -25.43 -9.98 18.95
N GLU A 153 -24.75 -10.93 19.61
CA GLU A 153 -25.21 -11.57 20.85
C GLU A 153 -25.45 -10.56 21.96
N ARG A 154 -24.62 -9.51 22.08
CA ARG A 154 -24.87 -8.41 23.04
C ARG A 154 -26.01 -7.48 22.61
N SER A 155 -26.29 -7.36 21.32
CA SER A 155 -27.33 -6.44 20.81
C SER A 155 -28.75 -7.00 20.96
N ILE A 156 -28.91 -8.33 20.86
CA ILE A 156 -30.20 -9.03 21.01
C ILE A 156 -30.89 -8.71 22.34
N PRO A 157 -30.28 -8.93 23.52
CA PRO A 157 -30.95 -8.65 24.80
C PRO A 157 -31.25 -7.16 24.99
N ARG A 158 -30.41 -6.26 24.44
CA ARG A 158 -30.66 -4.82 24.46
C ARG A 158 -31.90 -4.46 23.63
N ALA A 159 -32.07 -5.09 22.47
CA ALA A 159 -33.26 -4.90 21.64
C ALA A 159 -34.52 -5.41 22.34
N HIS A 160 -34.46 -6.58 23.00
CA HIS A 160 -35.56 -7.09 23.82
C HIS A 160 -35.90 -6.16 24.99
N LEU A 161 -34.89 -5.68 25.74
CA LEU A 161 -35.08 -4.73 26.83
C LEU A 161 -35.75 -3.44 26.32
N LEU A 162 -35.32 -2.90 25.17
CA LEU A 162 -35.95 -1.74 24.55
C LEU A 162 -37.43 -2.01 24.16
N LYS A 163 -37.74 -3.21 23.68
CA LYS A 163 -39.13 -3.62 23.38
C LYS A 163 -39.99 -3.66 24.64
N TYR A 164 -39.52 -4.30 25.70
CA TYR A 164 -40.28 -4.43 26.95
C TYR A 164 -40.44 -3.10 27.68
N THR A 165 -39.39 -2.27 27.71
CA THR A 165 -39.47 -0.92 28.28
C THR A 165 -40.46 -0.04 27.52
N ARG A 166 -40.47 -0.07 26.19
CA ARG A 166 -41.50 0.62 25.39
C ARG A 166 -42.90 0.10 25.70
N ALA A 167 -43.09 -1.22 25.79
CA ALA A 167 -44.38 -1.80 26.15
C ALA A 167 -44.85 -1.37 27.55
N ALA A 168 -43.93 -1.33 28.53
CA ALA A 168 -44.22 -0.88 29.89
C ALA A 168 -44.60 0.62 29.94
N VAL A 169 -43.88 1.47 29.21
CA VAL A 169 -44.21 2.91 29.07
C VAL A 169 -45.62 3.10 28.52
N MET A 170 -46.06 2.28 27.56
CA MET A 170 -47.40 2.38 26.97
C MET A 170 -48.52 1.88 27.88
N ARG A 171 -48.22 1.10 28.93
CA ARG A 171 -49.21 0.63 29.91
C ARG A 171 -49.54 1.69 30.97
N ASN A 172 -48.60 2.57 31.30
CA ASN A 172 -48.84 3.67 32.24
C ASN A 172 -49.44 4.89 31.49
N PRO A 173 -50.63 5.39 31.88
CA PRO A 173 -51.32 6.46 31.15
C PRO A 173 -50.50 7.77 31.10
N GLU A 174 -49.86 8.16 32.19
CA GLU A 174 -49.09 9.40 32.28
C GLU A 174 -47.83 9.36 31.40
N LEU A 175 -47.09 8.25 31.44
CA LEU A 175 -45.89 8.06 30.61
C LEU A 175 -46.24 7.92 29.13
N ARG A 176 -47.33 7.23 28.81
CA ARG A 176 -47.86 7.13 27.45
C ARG A 176 -48.17 8.51 26.86
N GLU A 177 -48.88 9.37 27.59
CA GLU A 177 -49.18 10.73 27.13
C GLU A 177 -47.93 11.57 26.90
N ARG A 178 -46.93 11.47 27.79
CA ARG A 178 -45.63 12.13 27.60
C ARG A 178 -44.91 11.61 26.37
N ALA A 179 -44.88 10.30 26.16
CA ALA A 179 -44.28 9.69 24.98
C ALA A 179 -44.96 10.14 23.69
N VAL A 180 -46.30 10.11 23.62
CA VAL A 180 -47.05 10.58 22.43
C VAL A 180 -46.77 12.06 22.15
N ARG A 181 -46.78 12.91 23.18
CA ARG A 181 -46.45 14.35 23.02
C ARG A 181 -45.02 14.55 22.51
N TRP A 182 -44.06 13.78 23.02
CA TRP A 182 -42.67 13.85 22.56
C TRP A 182 -42.53 13.41 21.10
N TRP A 183 -43.12 12.27 20.72
CA TRP A 183 -43.11 11.78 19.33
C TRP A 183 -43.82 12.74 18.38
N ALA A 184 -44.93 13.36 18.78
CA ALA A 184 -45.64 14.37 17.98
C ALA A 184 -44.78 15.63 17.77
N ARG A 185 -44.02 16.07 18.79
CA ARG A 185 -43.05 17.16 18.65
C ARG A 185 -41.93 16.78 17.68
N LYS A 186 -41.33 15.60 17.85
CA LYS A 186 -40.24 15.13 16.98
C LYS A 186 -40.69 14.93 15.54
N LYS A 187 -41.92 14.46 15.32
CA LYS A 187 -42.51 14.36 13.99
C LYS A 187 -42.62 15.73 13.34
N ARG A 188 -43.15 16.74 14.05
CA ARG A 188 -43.23 18.12 13.54
C ARG A 188 -41.86 18.72 13.22
N GLU A 189 -40.87 18.54 14.09
CA GLU A 189 -39.49 18.96 13.85
C GLU A 189 -38.90 18.27 12.60
N GLY A 190 -39.11 16.96 12.47
CA GLY A 190 -38.64 16.19 11.31
C GLY A 190 -39.36 16.56 10.01
N ASP A 191 -40.66 16.83 10.06
CA ASP A 191 -41.45 17.28 8.91
C ASP A 191 -41.01 18.68 8.45
N ALA A 192 -40.77 19.60 9.40
CA ALA A 192 -40.22 20.91 9.10
C ALA A 192 -38.81 20.83 8.49
N GLY A 193 -37.95 19.95 9.02
CA GLY A 193 -36.62 19.70 8.45
C GLY A 193 -36.67 19.14 7.02
N ARG A 194 -37.61 18.22 6.75
CA ARG A 194 -37.83 17.65 5.41
C ARG A 194 -38.45 18.64 4.41
N ALA A 195 -39.23 19.61 4.90
CA ALA A 195 -39.78 20.69 4.09
C ALA A 195 -38.72 21.77 3.73
N GLY A 196 -37.56 21.77 4.40
CA GLY A 196 -36.47 22.70 4.13
C GLY A 196 -35.88 22.50 2.72
N GLU A 197 -35.86 23.58 1.93
CA GLU A 197 -35.39 23.55 0.54
C GLU A 197 -33.92 23.08 0.43
N ALA A 198 -33.07 23.49 1.38
CA ALA A 198 -31.67 23.05 1.43
C ALA A 198 -31.53 21.53 1.67
N VAL A 199 -32.39 20.95 2.52
CA VAL A 199 -32.40 19.50 2.80
C VAL A 199 -32.90 18.73 1.59
N GLN A 200 -33.93 19.25 0.89
CA GLN A 200 -34.42 18.65 -0.34
C GLN A 200 -33.37 18.69 -1.46
N ARG A 201 -32.68 19.83 -1.64
CA ARG A 201 -31.58 19.95 -2.61
C ARG A 201 -30.42 18.99 -2.30
N ALA A 202 -30.02 18.87 -1.03
CA ALA A 202 -28.99 17.93 -0.61
C ALA A 202 -29.41 16.47 -0.79
N ALA A 203 -30.66 16.13 -0.45
CA ALA A 203 -31.21 14.80 -0.65
C ALA A 203 -31.27 14.44 -2.14
N LEU A 204 -31.70 15.37 -3.01
CA LEU A 204 -31.68 15.18 -4.46
C LEU A 204 -30.27 14.96 -5.00
N LYS A 205 -29.29 15.78 -4.55
CA LYS A 205 -27.88 15.64 -4.93
C LYS A 205 -27.29 14.29 -4.53
N MET A 206 -27.72 13.73 -3.39
CA MET A 206 -27.29 12.42 -2.92
C MET A 206 -28.15 11.25 -3.45
N GLY A 207 -29.16 11.51 -4.29
CA GLY A 207 -30.08 10.48 -4.80
C GLY A 207 -31.03 9.90 -3.73
N LEU A 208 -31.17 10.58 -2.61
CA LEU A 208 -31.95 10.19 -1.42
C LEU A 208 -33.34 10.88 -1.39
N GLY A 209 -33.85 11.32 -2.54
CA GLY A 209 -35.02 12.20 -2.65
C GLY A 209 -36.24 11.74 -1.84
N PHE A 210 -36.84 12.67 -1.11
CA PHE A 210 -38.02 12.47 -0.24
C PHE A 210 -39.35 12.78 -0.92
N ALA A 211 -39.36 12.97 -2.26
CA ALA A 211 -40.56 13.39 -2.96
C ALA A 211 -41.63 12.29 -2.93
N ASP A 212 -42.68 12.46 -2.13
CA ASP A 212 -43.95 11.73 -2.26
C ASP A 212 -44.80 12.34 -3.39
N ALA A 213 -44.17 12.69 -4.52
CA ALA A 213 -44.88 13.19 -5.70
C ALA A 213 -45.42 11.97 -6.46
N GLY A 214 -46.73 11.76 -6.37
CA GLY A 214 -47.47 10.61 -6.90
C GLY A 214 -47.38 10.41 -8.42
N GLY A 215 -46.22 10.00 -8.91
CA GLY A 215 -46.00 9.63 -10.32
C GLY A 215 -44.54 9.67 -10.80
N ALA A 216 -43.60 10.18 -10.01
CA ALA A 216 -42.18 10.23 -10.40
C ALA A 216 -41.34 9.31 -9.52
N GLU A 217 -40.69 8.34 -10.16
CA GLU A 217 -39.74 7.32 -9.67
C GLU A 217 -39.55 7.22 -8.14
N GLU A 218 -39.93 6.07 -7.57
CA GLU A 218 -39.59 5.71 -6.18
C GLU A 218 -38.08 5.96 -5.94
N GLY A 219 -37.75 6.88 -5.04
CA GLY A 219 -36.36 7.27 -4.79
C GLY A 219 -35.45 6.08 -4.48
N LYS A 220 -34.20 6.12 -4.97
CA LYS A 220 -33.22 5.02 -4.89
C LYS A 220 -33.06 4.42 -3.48
N LEU A 221 -33.25 5.24 -2.44
CA LEU A 221 -33.28 4.75 -1.06
C LEU A 221 -34.42 3.79 -0.77
N ARG A 222 -35.66 4.14 -1.14
CA ARG A 222 -36.82 3.26 -0.93
C ARG A 222 -36.64 1.94 -1.66
N MET A 223 -36.17 2.01 -2.92
CA MET A 223 -35.82 0.84 -3.72
C MET A 223 -34.74 -0.01 -3.03
N SER A 224 -33.62 0.59 -2.60
CA SER A 224 -32.53 -0.15 -1.92
C SER A 224 -32.95 -0.74 -0.58
N ALA A 225 -33.76 -0.04 0.21
CA ALA A 225 -34.28 -0.52 1.48
C ALA A 225 -35.28 -1.67 1.27
N ARG A 226 -36.13 -1.58 0.24
CA ARG A 226 -37.06 -2.64 -0.13
C ARG A 226 -36.31 -3.90 -0.58
N LEU A 227 -35.30 -3.74 -1.45
CA LEU A 227 -34.42 -4.82 -1.87
C LEU A 227 -33.67 -5.47 -0.71
N ALA A 228 -33.15 -4.67 0.24
CA ALA A 228 -32.48 -5.20 1.42
C ALA A 228 -33.43 -5.97 2.35
N ILE A 229 -34.67 -5.50 2.49
CA ILE A 229 -35.70 -6.21 3.27
C ILE A 229 -36.10 -7.52 2.57
N GLU A 230 -36.24 -7.51 1.24
CA GLU A 230 -36.55 -8.71 0.46
C GLU A 230 -35.41 -9.73 0.50
N SER A 231 -34.15 -9.29 0.39
CA SER A 231 -32.99 -10.19 0.52
C SER A 231 -32.90 -10.81 1.92
N LEU A 232 -33.24 -10.05 2.96
CA LEU A 232 -33.30 -10.57 4.32
C LEU A 232 -34.46 -11.55 4.51
N LYS A 233 -35.64 -11.28 3.94
CA LYS A 233 -36.77 -12.23 4.00
C LYS A 233 -36.40 -13.57 3.37
N GLY A 234 -35.68 -13.59 2.24
CA GLY A 234 -35.21 -14.83 1.60
C GLY A 234 -34.28 -15.67 2.48
N LEU A 235 -33.51 -15.04 3.38
CA LEU A 235 -32.61 -15.74 4.32
C LEU A 235 -33.32 -16.31 5.56
N PHE A 236 -34.52 -15.81 5.89
CA PHE A 236 -35.27 -16.23 7.09
C PHE A 236 -36.46 -17.17 6.80
N VAL A 237 -36.78 -17.45 5.53
CA VAL A 237 -37.72 -18.53 5.20
C VAL A 237 -36.97 -19.86 5.33
N THR A 238 -37.07 -20.48 6.50
CA THR A 238 -36.63 -21.86 6.71
C THR A 238 -37.44 -22.78 5.80
N PRO A 239 -36.83 -23.74 5.08
CA PRO A 239 -37.60 -24.78 4.40
C PRO A 239 -38.41 -25.53 5.45
N VAL A 240 -39.73 -25.48 5.34
CA VAL A 240 -40.62 -26.40 6.05
C VAL A 240 -40.29 -27.78 5.49
N GLY A 241 -39.56 -28.57 6.27
CA GLY A 241 -39.26 -29.95 5.93
C GLY A 241 -40.57 -30.77 5.80
N PRO A 242 -40.58 -31.79 4.94
CA PRO A 242 -41.74 -32.66 4.71
C PRO A 242 -42.17 -33.42 5.96
#